data_AF-A0A624F7M3-F1
#
_entry.id   AF-A0A624F7M3-F1
#
_cell.length_a   1.000
_cell.length_b   1.000
_cell.length_c   1.000
_cell.angle_alpha   90.00
_cell.angle_beta   90.00
_cell.angle_gamma   90.00
#
_symmetry.space_group_name_H-M   'P 1'
#
loop_
_entity.id
_entity.type
_entity.pdbx_description
1 polymer ?
#
loop_
_entity_poly.entity_id
_entity_poly.type
_entity_poly.pdbx_seq_one_letter_code
_entity_poly.pdbx_strand_id
1 'polypeptide(L)'
;LFDMEIFAIVFWILVLISSSNAVNLTDGLDGLATVPSIFSLSTLGIFLYLSGNLNYSEYLLLPKIQGLGEVVIICAALIGALMGFLWYNCYPAQVFMGDSGSLALGGFIGFLAVISKNEILLLLIGFVFVLETVSVILQVGSFKIFNKRVFKMAPIHHHFEKVGWVENKIIVRFWMIALLSNLLALASIKLR
;
A
#
# COMPACT_ATOMS: atom_id res chain seq x y z
N LEU A 1 -5.59 7.05 -22.82
CA LEU A 1 -6.12 5.96 -23.68
C LEU A 1 -7.56 5.56 -23.34
N PHE A 2 -8.19 6.06 -22.27
CA PHE A 2 -9.65 5.99 -22.06
C PHE A 2 -10.10 7.28 -21.36
N ASP A 3 -11.06 8.02 -21.94
CA ASP A 3 -11.79 9.06 -21.20
C ASP A 3 -12.86 8.37 -20.37
N MET A 4 -12.57 8.17 -19.08
CA MET A 4 -13.45 7.44 -18.19
C MET A 4 -14.58 8.31 -17.61
N GLU A 5 -14.60 9.63 -17.85
CA GLU A 5 -15.65 10.57 -17.40
C GLU A 5 -16.21 10.22 -16.00
N ILE A 6 -17.49 9.82 -15.90
CA ILE A 6 -18.16 9.43 -14.66
C ILE A 6 -17.62 8.11 -14.09
N PHE A 7 -17.20 7.17 -14.94
CA PHE A 7 -16.57 5.92 -14.49
C PHE A 7 -15.26 6.16 -13.76
N ALA A 8 -14.56 7.27 -14.02
CA ALA A 8 -13.36 7.65 -13.27
C ALA A 8 -13.67 7.86 -11.78
N ILE A 9 -14.80 8.49 -11.47
CA ILE A 9 -15.23 8.74 -10.08
C ILE A 9 -15.49 7.41 -9.36
N VAL A 10 -16.24 6.50 -10.00
CA VAL A 10 -16.52 5.17 -9.42
C VAL A 10 -15.23 4.40 -9.21
N PHE A 11 -14.32 4.44 -10.18
CA PHE A 11 -13.02 3.80 -10.09
C PHE A 11 -12.16 4.38 -8.95
N TRP A 12 -12.10 5.70 -8.80
CA TRP A 12 -11.35 6.34 -7.71
C TRP A 12 -11.94 6.05 -6.33
N ILE A 13 -13.27 6.00 -6.21
CA ILE A 13 -13.94 5.55 -4.98
C ILE A 13 -13.50 4.12 -4.65
N LEU A 14 -13.46 3.24 -5.64
CA LEU A 14 -12.99 1.86 -5.45
C LEU A 14 -11.53 1.83 -5.02
N VAL A 15 -10.64 2.61 -5.64
CA VAL A 15 -9.22 2.68 -5.26
C VAL A 15 -9.06 3.14 -3.80
N LEU A 16 -9.78 4.19 -3.40
CA LEU A 16 -9.72 4.74 -2.04
C LEU A 16 -10.23 3.73 -0.99
N ILE A 17 -11.42 3.18 -1.20
CA ILE A 17 -12.03 2.22 -0.26
C ILE A 17 -11.20 0.94 -0.20
N SER A 18 -10.73 0.43 -1.34
CA SER A 18 -9.93 -0.79 -1.39
C SER A 18 -8.59 -0.60 -0.70
N SER A 19 -7.90 0.51 -0.94
CA SER A 19 -6.61 0.82 -0.30
C SER A 19 -6.76 1.00 1.22
N SER A 20 -7.81 1.70 1.67
CA SER A 20 -8.13 1.89 3.09
C SER A 20 -8.34 0.55 3.81
N ASN A 21 -9.20 -0.32 3.26
CA ASN A 21 -9.45 -1.64 3.84
C ASN A 21 -8.24 -2.57 3.71
N ALA A 22 -7.45 -2.48 2.64
CA ALA A 22 -6.29 -3.33 2.44
C ALA A 22 -5.19 -3.10 3.50
N VAL A 23 -4.94 -1.83 3.85
CA VAL A 23 -4.01 -1.49 4.94
C VAL A 23 -4.57 -1.96 6.29
N ASN A 24 -5.87 -1.77 6.54
CA ASN A 24 -6.53 -2.26 7.76
C ASN A 24 -6.46 -3.78 7.92
N LEU A 25 -6.71 -4.56 6.86
CA LEU A 25 -6.57 -6.02 6.87
C LEU A 25 -5.13 -6.48 7.11
N THR A 26 -4.14 -5.64 6.80
CA THR A 26 -2.71 -5.96 6.97
C THR A 26 -2.21 -5.60 8.37
N ASP A 27 -2.93 -4.76 9.12
CA ASP A 27 -2.61 -4.36 10.49
C ASP A 27 -2.99 -5.45 11.51
N GLY A 28 -2.54 -6.68 11.26
CA GLY A 28 -2.81 -7.86 12.08
C GLY A 28 -1.62 -8.36 12.90
N LEU A 29 -0.40 -7.90 12.60
CA LEU A 29 0.85 -8.23 13.30
C LEU A 29 1.70 -6.97 13.52
N ASP A 30 2.56 -7.02 14.54
CA ASP A 30 3.39 -5.90 14.99
C ASP A 30 4.31 -5.37 13.88
N GLY A 31 4.11 -4.13 13.45
CA GLY A 31 4.90 -3.49 12.39
C GLY A 31 4.64 -4.01 10.96
N LEU A 32 3.69 -4.92 10.75
CA LEU A 32 3.41 -5.51 9.44
C LEU A 32 2.85 -4.50 8.43
N ALA A 33 1.93 -3.62 8.86
CA ALA A 33 1.35 -2.59 8.00
C ALA A 33 2.23 -1.34 7.87
N THR A 34 2.98 -1.00 8.92
CA THR A 34 3.73 0.26 9.04
C THR A 34 4.84 0.39 7.99
N VAL A 35 5.73 -0.61 7.87
CA VAL A 35 6.88 -0.54 6.94
C VAL A 35 6.47 -0.60 5.47
N PRO A 36 5.56 -1.49 5.03
CA PRO A 36 5.02 -1.44 3.66
C PRO A 36 4.35 -0.10 3.33
N SER A 37 3.72 0.56 4.32
CA SER A 37 3.15 1.90 4.13
C SER A 37 4.23 2.96 3.93
N ILE A 38 5.32 2.91 4.71
CA ILE A 38 6.49 3.80 4.52
C ILE A 38 7.06 3.66 3.10
N PHE A 39 7.24 2.43 2.61
CA PHE A 39 7.72 2.22 1.23
C PHE A 39 6.73 2.74 0.19
N SER A 40 5.44 2.49 0.38
CA SER A 40 4.39 2.99 -0.52
C SER A 40 4.36 4.52 -0.59
N LEU A 41 4.41 5.18 0.56
CA LEU A 41 4.49 6.64 0.68
C LEU A 41 5.77 7.20 0.06
N SER A 42 6.89 6.52 0.23
CA SER A 42 8.19 6.93 -0.33
C SER A 42 8.15 6.88 -1.86
N THR A 43 7.68 5.76 -2.43
CA THR A 43 7.55 5.58 -3.88
C THR A 43 6.58 6.59 -4.48
N LEU A 44 5.37 6.71 -3.92
CA LEU A 44 4.39 7.69 -4.40
C LEU A 44 4.90 9.12 -4.22
N GLY A 45 5.59 9.42 -3.12
CA GLY A 45 6.28 10.70 -2.90
C GLY A 45 7.26 11.05 -4.02
N ILE A 46 8.08 10.09 -4.46
CA ILE A 46 8.99 10.28 -5.58
C ILE A 46 8.21 10.58 -6.87
N PHE A 47 7.14 9.83 -7.16
CA PHE A 47 6.29 10.10 -8.33
C PHE A 47 5.65 11.49 -8.30
N LEU A 48 5.17 11.94 -7.14
CA LEU A 48 4.59 13.28 -6.96
C LEU A 48 5.63 14.37 -7.23
N TYR A 49 6.85 14.21 -6.70
CA TYR A 49 7.94 15.16 -6.92
C TYR A 49 8.31 15.27 -8.41
N LEU A 50 8.50 14.12 -9.07
CA LEU A 50 8.89 14.08 -10.48
C LEU A 50 7.80 14.66 -11.39
N SER A 51 6.53 14.34 -11.12
CA SER A 51 5.38 14.82 -11.89
C SER A 51 5.08 16.32 -11.65
N GLY A 52 5.46 16.83 -10.46
CA GLY A 52 5.34 18.25 -10.12
C GLY A 52 6.46 19.13 -10.68
N ASN A 53 7.60 18.55 -11.08
CA ASN A 53 8.73 19.27 -11.63
C ASN A 53 8.68 19.29 -13.17
N LEU A 54 8.81 20.48 -13.76
CA LEU A 54 8.73 20.67 -15.20
C LEU A 54 9.77 19.85 -15.98
N ASN A 55 11.03 19.91 -15.55
CA ASN A 55 12.14 19.31 -16.28
C ASN A 55 12.08 17.77 -16.20
N TYR A 56 11.73 17.23 -15.04
CA TYR A 56 11.65 15.78 -14.85
C TYR A 56 10.40 15.18 -15.49
N SER A 57 9.24 15.84 -15.37
CA SER A 57 8.01 15.34 -15.99
C SER A 57 8.12 15.25 -17.51
N GLU A 58 8.75 16.23 -18.16
CA GLU A 58 8.99 16.21 -19.60
C GLU A 58 10.01 15.13 -20.01
N TYR A 59 11.13 15.00 -19.29
CA TYR A 59 12.15 13.99 -19.57
C TYR A 59 11.64 12.55 -19.38
N LEU A 60 10.79 12.31 -18.38
CA LEU A 60 10.28 10.98 -18.03
C LEU A 60 8.89 10.69 -18.62
N LEU A 61 8.36 11.58 -19.47
CA LEU A 61 7.03 11.48 -20.08
C LEU A 61 5.92 11.26 -19.02
N LEU A 62 6.07 11.90 -17.84
CA LEU A 62 5.10 11.82 -16.76
C LEU A 62 4.02 12.90 -16.91
N PRO A 63 2.80 12.67 -16.39
CA PRO A 63 1.75 13.69 -16.34
C PRO A 63 2.24 14.93 -15.58
N LYS A 64 2.20 16.08 -16.25
CA LYS A 64 2.62 17.35 -15.67
C LYS A 64 1.46 17.97 -14.88
N ILE A 65 1.60 17.99 -13.56
CA ILE A 65 0.57 18.51 -12.64
C ILE A 65 1.21 19.56 -11.75
N GLN A 66 0.88 20.84 -12.01
CA GLN A 66 1.47 21.96 -11.28
C GLN A 66 1.11 21.91 -9.79
N GLY A 67 2.11 22.12 -8.92
CA GLY A 67 1.94 22.13 -7.46
C GLY A 67 1.90 20.74 -6.81
N LEU A 68 1.89 19.64 -7.59
CA LEU A 68 1.81 18.29 -7.04
C LEU A 68 3.01 17.92 -6.17
N GLY A 69 4.18 18.50 -6.46
CA GLY A 69 5.42 18.26 -5.71
C GLY A 69 5.35 18.69 -4.24
N GLU A 70 4.50 19.65 -3.87
CA GLU A 70 4.34 20.11 -2.48
C GLU A 70 3.75 19.03 -1.57
N VAL A 71 2.96 18.09 -2.13
CA VAL A 71 2.36 16.98 -1.39
C VAL A 71 3.41 16.04 -0.80
N VAL A 72 4.64 16.07 -1.34
CA VAL A 72 5.78 15.28 -0.82
C VAL A 72 6.13 15.67 0.61
N ILE A 73 5.89 16.92 1.01
CA ILE A 73 6.10 17.37 2.39
C ILE A 73 5.19 16.58 3.36
N ILE A 74 3.92 16.37 2.99
CA ILE A 74 2.97 15.59 3.78
C ILE A 74 3.40 14.11 3.80
N CYS A 75 3.86 13.58 2.67
CA CYS A 75 4.38 12.21 2.60
C CYS A 75 5.58 12.02 3.54
N ALA A 76 6.53 12.94 3.53
CA ALA A 76 7.70 12.91 4.40
C ALA A 76 7.34 13.04 5.89
N ALA A 77 6.38 13.90 6.23
CA ALA A 77 5.86 14.03 7.59
C ALA A 77 5.20 12.73 8.08
N LEU A 78 4.38 12.10 7.24
CA LEU A 78 3.77 10.80 7.56
C LEU A 78 4.80 9.68 7.67
N ILE A 79 5.82 9.64 6.82
CA ILE A 79 6.92 8.68 6.94
C ILE A 79 7.63 8.87 8.28
N GLY A 80 7.94 10.11 8.68
CA GLY A 80 8.53 10.40 9.99
C GLY A 80 7.64 9.96 11.15
N ALA A 81 6.33 10.23 11.07
CA ALA A 81 5.36 9.79 12.06
C ALA A 81 5.28 8.25 12.15
N LEU A 82 5.29 7.54 11.01
CA LEU A 82 5.28 6.08 10.96
C LEU A 82 6.59 5.48 11.48
N MET A 83 7.75 6.10 11.24
CA MET A 83 9.02 5.68 11.83
C MET A 83 8.99 5.85 13.36
N GLY A 84 8.45 6.97 13.86
CA GLY A 84 8.24 7.19 15.28
C GLY A 84 7.24 6.20 15.89
N PHE A 85 6.16 5.89 15.19
CA PHE A 85 5.18 4.88 15.59
C PHE A 85 5.80 3.48 15.63
N LEU A 86 6.59 3.12 14.60
CA LEU A 86 7.27 1.83 14.51
C LEU A 86 8.20 1.57 15.69
N TRP A 87 8.81 2.61 16.26
CA TRP A 87 9.62 2.49 17.48
C TRP A 87 8.85 1.81 18.63
N TYR A 88 7.55 2.10 18.75
CA TYR A 88 6.66 1.54 19.78
C TYR A 88 5.85 0.35 19.28
N ASN A 89 5.71 0.17 17.97
CA ASN A 89 4.90 -0.87 17.36
C ASN A 89 5.73 -2.08 16.87
N CYS A 90 7.07 -1.99 16.81
CA CYS A 90 7.93 -3.13 16.57
C CYS A 90 7.73 -4.22 17.63
N TYR A 91 7.78 -5.49 17.21
CA TYR A 91 7.58 -6.63 18.10
C TYR A 91 8.58 -6.63 19.29
N PRO A 92 8.10 -6.80 20.53
CA PRO A 92 6.70 -6.84 20.96
C PRO A 92 6.07 -5.44 21.06
N ALA A 93 4.91 -5.21 20.43
CA ALA A 93 4.28 -3.90 20.36
C ALA A 93 3.79 -3.36 21.71
N GLN A 94 4.02 -2.07 21.92
CA GLN A 94 3.52 -1.28 23.05
C GLN A 94 2.28 -0.47 22.67
N VAL A 95 2.14 -0.14 21.39
CA VAL A 95 1.02 0.64 20.84
C VAL A 95 0.55 0.00 19.54
N PHE A 96 -0.77 -0.15 19.39
CA PHE A 96 -1.41 -0.63 18.16
C PHE A 96 -1.89 0.54 17.30
N MET A 97 -1.88 0.36 15.98
CA MET A 97 -2.28 1.41 15.03
C MET A 97 -3.80 1.60 15.06
N GLY A 98 -4.54 0.49 15.02
CA GLY A 98 -6.00 0.48 15.09
C GLY A 98 -6.65 1.07 13.83
N ASP A 99 -7.99 1.06 13.80
CA ASP A 99 -8.76 1.51 12.64
C ASP A 99 -8.50 2.98 12.29
N SER A 100 -8.33 3.82 13.31
CA SER A 100 -8.05 5.25 13.13
C SER A 100 -6.78 5.50 12.33
N GLY A 101 -5.72 4.73 12.57
CA GLY A 101 -4.47 4.85 11.84
C GLY A 101 -4.52 4.14 10.48
N SER A 102 -4.95 2.89 10.46
CA SER A 102 -4.87 2.03 9.28
C SER A 102 -5.81 2.47 8.15
N LEU A 103 -7.06 2.84 8.45
CA LEU A 103 -8.01 3.30 7.42
C LEU A 103 -7.58 4.65 6.84
N ALA A 104 -7.11 5.58 7.67
CA ALA A 104 -6.62 6.88 7.24
C ALA A 104 -5.37 6.74 6.36
N LEU A 105 -4.42 5.89 6.77
CA LEU A 105 -3.19 5.65 6.04
C LEU A 105 -3.45 5.00 4.67
N GLY A 106 -4.27 3.96 4.63
CA GLY A 106 -4.64 3.31 3.36
C GLY A 106 -5.45 4.23 2.45
N GLY A 107 -6.37 5.02 3.00
CA GLY A 107 -7.12 6.03 2.25
C GLY A 107 -6.21 7.10 1.64
N PHE A 108 -5.21 7.57 2.41
CA PHE A 108 -4.24 8.54 1.91
C PHE A 108 -3.33 7.96 0.83
N ILE A 109 -2.83 6.73 0.99
CA ILE A 109 -2.06 6.03 -0.05
C ILE A 109 -2.88 5.89 -1.34
N GLY A 110 -4.15 5.54 -1.25
CA GLY A 110 -5.06 5.48 -2.40
C GLY A 110 -5.26 6.85 -3.05
N PHE A 111 -5.40 7.90 -2.25
CA PHE A 111 -5.50 9.28 -2.74
C PHE A 111 -4.25 9.72 -3.49
N LEU A 112 -3.06 9.44 -2.94
CA LEU A 112 -1.78 9.74 -3.59
C LEU A 112 -1.65 9.06 -4.95
N ALA A 113 -2.10 7.80 -5.07
CA ALA A 113 -2.10 7.08 -6.33
C ALA A 113 -3.01 7.73 -7.38
N VAL A 114 -4.19 8.21 -6.99
CA VAL A 114 -5.15 8.89 -7.87
C VAL A 114 -4.60 10.23 -8.36
N ILE A 115 -4.09 11.08 -7.46
CA ILE A 115 -3.59 12.40 -7.84
C ILE A 115 -2.30 12.32 -8.67
N SER A 116 -1.49 11.27 -8.47
CA SER A 116 -0.26 11.02 -9.25
C SER A 116 -0.50 10.22 -10.54
N LYS A 117 -1.75 9.84 -10.85
CA LYS A 117 -2.11 9.02 -12.03
C LYS A 117 -1.38 7.66 -12.06
N ASN A 118 -1.20 7.05 -10.89
CA ASN A 118 -0.54 5.76 -10.69
C ASN A 118 -1.48 4.73 -10.07
N GLU A 119 -2.78 4.80 -10.35
CA GLU A 119 -3.81 3.94 -9.77
C GLU A 119 -3.55 2.46 -10.04
N ILE A 120 -3.12 2.11 -11.27
CA ILE A 120 -2.80 0.72 -11.64
C ILE A 120 -1.48 0.28 -10.99
N LEU A 121 -0.48 1.18 -10.98
CA LEU A 121 0.82 0.91 -10.37
C LEU A 121 0.70 0.72 -8.86
N LEU A 122 -0.36 1.24 -8.23
CA LEU A 122 -0.67 1.00 -6.82
C LEU A 122 -0.76 -0.48 -6.46
N LEU A 123 -1.19 -1.35 -7.40
CA LEU A 123 -1.23 -2.79 -7.17
C LEU A 123 0.17 -3.37 -6.92
N LEU A 124 1.21 -2.78 -7.53
CA LEU A 124 2.60 -3.17 -7.34
C LEU A 124 3.24 -2.44 -6.15
N ILE A 125 2.94 -1.16 -5.96
CA ILE A 125 3.42 -0.35 -4.83
C ILE A 125 2.91 -0.93 -3.50
N GLY A 126 1.61 -1.20 -3.42
CA GLY A 126 0.93 -1.79 -2.27
C GLY A 126 0.84 -3.31 -2.33
N PHE A 127 1.77 -3.99 -3.01
CA PHE A 127 1.67 -5.42 -3.31
C PHE A 127 1.38 -6.31 -2.09
N VAL A 128 2.00 -6.01 -0.95
CA VAL A 128 1.71 -6.72 0.31
C VAL A 128 0.25 -6.56 0.74
N PHE A 129 -0.28 -5.33 0.71
CA PHE A 129 -1.68 -5.05 1.04
C PHE A 129 -2.64 -5.76 0.08
N VAL A 130 -2.27 -5.83 -1.21
CA VAL A 130 -3.03 -6.55 -2.23
C VAL A 130 -3.03 -8.05 -1.94
N LEU A 131 -1.88 -8.65 -1.61
CA LEU A 131 -1.79 -10.08 -1.27
C LEU A 131 -2.67 -10.42 -0.07
N GLU A 132 -2.63 -9.62 0.98
CA GLU A 132 -3.46 -9.80 2.18
C GLU A 132 -4.94 -9.72 1.83
N THR A 133 -5.36 -8.70 1.09
CA THR A 133 -6.75 -8.50 0.69
C THR A 133 -7.25 -9.63 -0.21
N VAL A 134 -6.46 -10.02 -1.22
CA VAL A 134 -6.81 -11.12 -2.14
C VAL A 134 -6.92 -12.43 -1.38
N SER A 135 -6.07 -12.68 -0.38
CA SER A 135 -6.16 -13.88 0.45
C SER A 135 -7.50 -13.98 1.19
N VAL A 136 -8.01 -12.86 1.71
CA VAL A 136 -9.32 -12.79 2.39
C VAL A 136 -10.45 -13.01 1.38
N ILE A 137 -10.41 -12.34 0.23
CA ILE A 137 -11.43 -12.50 -0.82
C ILE A 137 -11.52 -13.97 -1.28
N LEU A 138 -10.38 -14.60 -1.56
CA LEU A 138 -10.32 -16.01 -1.95
C LEU A 138 -10.84 -16.94 -0.86
N GLN A 139 -10.46 -16.69 0.40
CA GLN A 139 -10.89 -17.50 1.53
C GLN A 139 -12.41 -17.41 1.74
N VAL A 140 -12.96 -16.19 1.79
CA VAL A 140 -14.41 -15.96 1.99
C VAL A 140 -15.20 -16.48 0.80
N GLY A 141 -14.74 -16.24 -0.43
CA GLY A 141 -15.38 -16.74 -1.65
C GLY A 141 -15.44 -18.27 -1.68
N SER A 142 -14.31 -18.94 -1.39
CA SER A 142 -14.26 -20.41 -1.35
C SER A 142 -15.13 -20.99 -0.25
N PHE A 143 -15.17 -20.37 0.94
CA PHE A 143 -16.00 -20.87 2.02
C PHE A 143 -17.50 -20.70 1.71
N LYS A 144 -17.91 -19.59 1.08
CA LYS A 144 -19.32 -19.38 0.69
C LYS A 144 -19.78 -20.29 -0.45
N ILE A 145 -18.92 -20.60 -1.41
CA ILE A 145 -19.28 -21.39 -2.61
C ILE A 145 -19.08 -22.90 -2.38
N PHE A 146 -17.96 -23.29 -1.78
CA PHE A 146 -17.54 -24.68 -1.68
C PHE A 146 -17.54 -25.21 -0.24
N ASN A 147 -17.82 -24.38 0.78
CA ASN A 147 -17.65 -24.71 2.20
C ASN A 147 -16.25 -25.25 2.55
N LYS A 148 -15.24 -24.83 1.78
CA LYS A 148 -13.84 -25.26 1.94
C LYS A 148 -12.94 -24.04 2.14
N ARG A 149 -11.99 -24.17 3.07
CA ARG A 149 -10.95 -23.17 3.32
C ARG A 149 -9.79 -23.37 2.33
N VAL A 150 -9.28 -22.29 1.75
CA VAL A 150 -8.10 -22.30 0.86
C VAL A 150 -6.83 -22.22 1.69
N PHE A 151 -6.79 -21.26 2.62
CA PHE A 151 -5.73 -21.07 3.59
C PHE A 151 -6.18 -21.59 4.97
N LYS A 152 -5.21 -22.02 5.79
CA LYS A 152 -5.45 -22.38 7.21
C LYS A 152 -6.20 -21.28 7.97
N MET A 153 -5.84 -20.02 7.71
CA MET A 153 -6.49 -18.80 8.21
C MET A 153 -6.23 -17.68 7.21
N ALA A 154 -7.14 -16.72 7.09
CA ALA A 154 -6.93 -15.48 6.33
C ALA A 154 -7.03 -14.30 7.32
N PRO A 155 -6.26 -13.21 7.13
CA PRO A 155 -5.35 -12.92 6.00
C PRO A 155 -4.09 -13.81 5.95
N ILE A 156 -3.25 -13.66 4.91
CA ILE A 156 -2.20 -14.64 4.58
C ILE A 156 -1.07 -14.66 5.63
N HIS A 157 -0.83 -13.59 6.37
CA HIS A 157 0.12 -13.65 7.49
C HIS A 157 -0.29 -14.68 8.55
N HIS A 158 -1.58 -14.75 8.92
CA HIS A 158 -2.08 -15.75 9.86
C HIS A 158 -1.99 -17.18 9.30
N HIS A 159 -2.06 -17.36 7.98
CA HIS A 159 -1.77 -18.65 7.37
C HIS A 159 -0.36 -19.13 7.72
N PHE A 160 0.65 -18.26 7.59
CA PHE A 160 2.04 -18.59 7.89
C PHE A 160 2.26 -18.84 9.38
N GLU A 161 1.60 -18.12 10.27
CA GLU A 161 1.61 -18.41 11.71
C GLU A 161 1.06 -19.82 12.00
N LYS A 162 -0.07 -20.20 11.38
CA LYS A 162 -0.66 -21.55 11.53
C LYS A 162 0.15 -22.66 10.84
N VAL A 163 1.12 -22.31 9.99
CA VAL A 163 2.13 -23.24 9.45
C VAL A 163 3.31 -23.40 10.43
N GLY A 164 3.42 -22.54 11.44
CA GLY A 164 4.45 -22.60 12.49
C GLY A 164 5.60 -21.63 12.25
N TRP A 165 5.42 -20.59 11.43
CA TRP A 165 6.44 -19.54 11.31
C TRP A 165 6.36 -18.60 12.50
N VAL A 166 7.52 -18.17 12.99
CA VAL A 166 7.63 -17.14 14.02
C VAL A 166 7.18 -15.80 13.43
N GLU A 167 6.41 -15.03 14.19
CA GLU A 167 5.83 -13.74 13.79
C GLU A 167 6.86 -12.79 13.16
N ASN A 168 7.97 -12.53 13.87
CA ASN A 168 9.04 -11.66 13.39
C ASN A 168 9.63 -12.10 12.04
N LYS A 169 9.68 -13.42 11.79
CA LYS A 169 10.13 -13.95 10.49
C LYS A 169 9.15 -13.64 9.36
N ILE A 170 7.84 -13.64 9.65
CA ILE A 170 6.79 -13.26 8.68
C ILE A 170 6.92 -11.77 8.38
N ILE A 171 6.96 -10.94 9.42
CA ILE A 171 7.04 -9.48 9.33
C ILE A 171 8.22 -9.05 8.44
N VAL A 172 9.45 -9.48 8.77
CA VAL A 172 10.65 -9.10 8.01
C VAL A 172 10.59 -9.59 6.56
N ARG A 173 10.01 -10.76 6.29
CA ARG A 173 9.83 -11.26 4.92
C ARG A 173 8.87 -10.40 4.11
N PHE A 174 7.78 -9.96 4.72
CA PHE A 174 6.80 -9.08 4.08
C PHE A 174 7.41 -7.70 3.83
N TRP A 175 8.27 -7.20 4.73
CA TRP A 175 9.04 -5.98 4.50
C TRP A 175 9.99 -6.11 3.31
N MET A 176 10.71 -7.22 3.18
CA MET A 176 11.56 -7.47 2.00
C MET A 176 10.76 -7.51 0.70
N ILE A 177 9.59 -8.15 0.71
CA ILE A 177 8.69 -8.20 -0.46
C ILE A 177 8.19 -6.79 -0.81
N ALA A 178 7.76 -6.01 0.18
CA ALA A 178 7.30 -4.64 -0.02
C ALA A 178 8.41 -3.73 -0.58
N LEU A 179 9.64 -3.86 -0.06
CA LEU A 179 10.79 -3.11 -0.56
C LEU A 179 11.06 -3.45 -2.03
N LEU A 180 11.13 -4.74 -2.36
CA LEU A 180 11.38 -5.19 -3.73
C LEU A 180 10.29 -4.75 -4.70
N SER A 181 9.01 -4.87 -4.31
CA SER A 181 7.90 -4.43 -5.17
C SER A 181 7.92 -2.93 -5.42
N ASN A 182 8.30 -2.13 -4.42
CA ASN A 182 8.45 -0.68 -4.55
C ASN A 182 9.66 -0.28 -5.41
N LEU A 183 10.79 -0.97 -5.28
CA LEU A 183 11.94 -0.78 -6.17
C LEU A 183 11.59 -1.10 -7.63
N LEU A 184 10.81 -2.17 -7.86
CA LEU A 184 10.30 -2.50 -9.20
C LEU A 184 9.33 -1.43 -9.72
N ALA A 185 8.45 -0.91 -8.86
CA ALA A 185 7.56 0.18 -9.24
C ALA A 185 8.35 1.45 -9.61
N LEU A 186 9.41 1.80 -8.87
CA LEU A 186 10.29 2.91 -9.23
C LEU A 186 11.07 2.65 -10.53
N ALA A 187 11.53 1.43 -10.78
CA ALA A 187 12.19 1.07 -12.03
C ALA A 187 11.26 1.26 -13.24
N SER A 188 9.95 1.10 -13.05
CA SER A 188 8.95 1.31 -14.12
C SER A 188 8.85 2.75 -14.63
N ILE A 189 9.36 3.74 -13.87
CA ILE A 189 9.37 5.17 -14.26
C ILE A 189 10.03 5.35 -15.64
N LYS A 190 11.14 4.65 -15.90
CA LYS A 190 11.93 4.80 -17.12
C LYS A 190 11.46 3.91 -18.27
N LEU A 191 10.50 3.03 -18.02
CA LEU A 191 9.98 2.06 -18.99
C LEU A 191 8.71 2.57 -19.69
N ARG A 192 8.34 3.83 -19.50
CA ARG A 192 7.19 4.48 -20.12
C ARG A 192 7.55 5.19 -21.42
#